data_AF-A0A2M7YRZ2-F1
#
_entry.id   AF-A0A2M7YRZ2-F1
#
_cell.length_a   1.000
_cell.length_b   1.000
_cell.length_c   1.000
_cell.angle_alpha   90.00
_cell.angle_beta   90.00
_cell.angle_gamma   90.00
#
_symmetry.space_group_name_H-M   'P 1'
#
loop_
_entity.id
_entity.type
_entity.pdbx_description
1 polymer ?
#
loop_
_entity_poly.entity_id
_entity_poly.type
_entity_poly.pdbx_seq_one_letter_code
_entity_poly.pdbx_strand_id
1 'polypeptide(L)'
;MIRSEALAAGRFKRAPDRWQTEFGRWVADFGVPRIVAGLAHDPDLRVTNQAVYEWLQGHAPHPARAMALVEMSRGRLTLEAIYEHSRQVKQSERDPGGPR
;
A
#
# COMPACT_ATOMS: atom_id res chain seq x y z
N MET A 1 -23.61 -0.99 4.30
CA MET A 1 -22.66 -1.93 4.93
C MET A 1 -21.28 -1.30 4.82
N ILE A 2 -20.72 -0.87 5.95
CA ILE A 2 -19.46 -0.12 5.99
C ILE A 2 -18.31 -1.14 5.87
N ARG A 3 -17.30 -0.82 5.06
CA ARG A 3 -16.08 -1.64 4.85
C ARG A 3 -15.45 -2.16 6.16
N SER A 4 -15.63 -1.41 7.25
CA SER A 4 -15.20 -1.74 8.61
C SER A 4 -15.81 -3.04 9.16
N GLU A 5 -17.06 -3.37 8.82
CA GLU A 5 -17.72 -4.61 9.31
C GLU A 5 -17.21 -5.86 8.58
N ALA A 6 -16.84 -5.72 7.31
CA ALA A 6 -16.29 -6.82 6.51
C ALA A 6 -14.87 -7.21 6.94
N LEU A 7 -14.11 -6.27 7.52
CA LEU A 7 -12.80 -6.53 8.12
C LEU A 7 -12.92 -7.32 9.43
N ALA A 8 -13.94 -7.05 10.24
CA ALA A 8 -14.20 -7.77 11.49
C ALA A 8 -14.65 -9.23 11.29
N ALA A 9 -15.24 -9.56 10.13
CA ALA A 9 -15.80 -10.88 9.86
C ALA A 9 -14.79 -11.95 9.41
N GLY A 10 -13.48 -11.66 9.34
CA GLY A 10 -12.43 -12.66 9.07
C GLY A 10 -12.49 -13.34 7.69
N ARG A 11 -13.26 -12.82 6.73
CA ARG A 11 -13.54 -13.47 5.43
C ARG A 11 -12.51 -13.21 4.33
N PHE A 12 -11.38 -12.57 4.60
CA PHE A 12 -10.32 -12.37 3.60
C PHE A 12 -8.99 -13.01 4.01
N LYS A 13 -8.69 -14.15 3.38
CA LYS A 13 -7.36 -14.76 3.31
C LYS A 13 -6.48 -14.00 2.30
N ARG A 14 -6.23 -12.71 2.53
CA ARG A 14 -5.25 -11.90 1.77
C ARG A 14 -4.22 -11.45 2.78
N ALA A 15 -2.97 -11.91 2.65
CA ALA A 15 -1.86 -11.73 3.61
C ALA A 15 -2.12 -10.61 4.64
N PRO A 16 -2.40 -10.96 5.91
CA PRO A 16 -2.95 -10.04 6.90
C PRO A 16 -2.14 -8.75 7.02
N ASP A 17 -0.82 -8.83 6.87
CA ASP A 17 0.08 -7.74 7.25
C ASP A 17 0.07 -6.59 6.25
N ARG A 18 0.09 -6.87 4.93
CA ARG A 18 0.25 -5.81 3.92
C ARG A 18 -0.91 -4.81 3.92
N TRP A 19 -2.14 -5.27 4.12
CA TRP A 19 -3.33 -4.41 4.17
C TRP A 19 -3.56 -3.79 5.54
N GLN A 20 -2.86 -4.26 6.58
CA GLN A 20 -2.95 -3.69 7.92
C GLN A 20 -2.00 -2.52 8.15
N THR A 21 -0.97 -2.37 7.33
CA THR A 21 -0.09 -1.19 7.34
C THR A 21 -0.86 0.09 7.00
N GLU A 22 -0.37 1.25 7.45
CA GLU A 22 -0.94 2.55 7.11
C GLU A 22 -1.02 2.78 5.60
N PHE A 23 0.06 2.46 4.87
CA PHE A 23 0.09 2.51 3.41
C PHE A 23 -0.96 1.60 2.78
N GLY A 24 -1.04 0.33 3.21
CA GLY A 24 -2.00 -0.63 2.69
C GLY A 24 -3.45 -0.19 2.91
N ARG A 25 -3.78 0.32 4.10
CA ARG A 25 -5.12 0.86 4.42
C ARG A 25 -5.45 2.06 3.56
N TRP A 26 -4.50 2.99 3.42
CA TRP A 26 -4.68 4.17 2.57
C TRP A 26 -4.93 3.80 1.11
N VAL A 27 -4.14 2.88 0.53
CA VAL A 27 -4.36 2.39 -0.85
C VAL A 27 -5.72 1.72 -0.97
N ALA A 28 -6.12 0.94 0.04
CA ALA A 28 -7.43 0.32 0.08
C ALA A 28 -8.54 1.37 0.00
N ASP A 29 -8.47 2.43 0.81
CA ASP A 29 -9.50 3.47 0.92
C ASP A 29 -9.50 4.45 -0.25
N PHE A 30 -8.32 4.87 -0.70
CA PHE A 30 -8.17 5.81 -1.80
C PHE A 30 -8.45 5.15 -3.16
N GLY A 31 -7.99 3.92 -3.33
CA GLY A 31 -8.24 3.08 -4.51
C GLY A 31 -7.16 3.19 -5.59
N VAL A 32 -6.69 2.03 -6.06
CA VAL A 32 -5.65 1.89 -7.08
C VAL A 32 -5.94 2.70 -8.36
N PRO A 33 -7.16 2.68 -8.94
CA PRO A 33 -7.43 3.45 -10.16
C PRO A 33 -7.26 4.96 -9.98
N ARG A 34 -7.57 5.49 -8.78
CA ARG A 34 -7.40 6.92 -8.50
C ARG A 34 -5.94 7.30 -8.33
N ILE A 35 -5.12 6.42 -7.74
CA ILE A 35 -3.67 6.62 -7.65
C ILE A 35 -3.07 6.72 -9.05
N VAL A 36 -3.38 5.75 -9.91
CA VAL A 36 -2.88 5.71 -11.29
C VAL A 36 -3.31 6.95 -12.08
N ALA A 37 -4.59 7.34 -11.98
CA ALA A 37 -5.08 8.55 -12.63
C ALA A 37 -4.40 9.82 -12.09
N GLY A 38 -4.23 9.93 -10.77
CA GLY A 38 -3.61 11.09 -10.13
C GLY A 38 -2.14 11.29 -10.51
N LEU A 39 -1.41 10.20 -10.75
CA LEU A 39 -0.01 10.24 -11.19
C LEU A 39 0.15 10.29 -12.73
N ALA A 40 -0.93 10.16 -13.50
CA ALA A 40 -0.84 10.06 -14.95
C ALA A 40 -0.48 11.37 -15.66
N HIS A 41 -0.63 12.51 -14.98
CA HIS A 41 -0.38 13.85 -15.53
C HIS A 41 1.11 14.19 -15.68
N ASP A 42 1.95 13.58 -14.86
CA ASP A 42 3.40 13.76 -14.90
C ASP A 42 4.06 12.52 -15.53
N PRO A 43 4.76 12.66 -16.68
CA PRO A 43 5.45 11.55 -17.34
C PRO A 43 6.43 10.80 -16.43
N ASP A 44 7.11 11.47 -15.51
CA ASP A 44 8.13 10.88 -14.62
C ASP A 44 7.49 10.11 -13.46
N LEU A 45 6.25 10.45 -13.11
CA LEU A 45 5.50 9.82 -12.01
C LEU A 45 4.53 8.75 -12.50
N ARG A 46 4.33 8.62 -13.82
CA ARG A 46 3.36 7.69 -14.40
C ARG A 46 3.59 6.26 -13.92
N VAL A 47 2.51 5.61 -13.49
CA VAL A 47 2.52 4.22 -13.03
C VAL A 47 1.34 3.43 -13.56
N THR A 48 1.43 2.11 -13.45
CA THR A 48 0.37 1.17 -13.79
C THR A 48 -0.32 0.63 -12.54
N ASN A 49 -1.48 -0.01 -12.68
CA ASN A 49 -2.11 -0.75 -11.58
C ASN A 49 -1.15 -1.79 -10.99
N GLN A 50 -0.36 -2.44 -11.87
CA GLN A 50 0.63 -3.45 -11.48
C GLN A 50 1.69 -2.87 -10.54
N ALA A 51 2.25 -1.70 -10.85
CA ALA A 51 3.22 -1.04 -9.98
C ALA A 51 2.66 -0.76 -8.58
N VAL A 52 1.38 -0.37 -8.47
CA VAL A 52 0.73 -0.17 -7.17
C VAL A 52 0.57 -1.48 -6.40
N TYR A 53 0.25 -2.59 -7.09
CA TYR A 53 0.20 -3.91 -6.46
C TYR A 53 1.57 -4.43 -6.05
N GLU A 54 2.62 -4.16 -6.82
CA GLU A 54 4.01 -4.44 -6.44
C GLU A 54 4.38 -3.68 -5.16
N TRP A 55 3.94 -2.42 -5.02
CA TRP A 55 4.15 -1.68 -3.78
C TRP A 55 3.48 -2.34 -2.59
N LEU A 56 2.25 -2.82 -2.77
CA LEU A 56 1.52 -3.60 -1.75
C LEU A 56 2.16 -4.96 -1.44
N GLN A 57 2.95 -5.50 -2.37
CA GLN A 57 3.77 -6.70 -2.16
C GLN A 57 5.13 -6.35 -1.51
N GLY A 58 5.35 -5.10 -1.12
CA GLY A 58 6.54 -4.67 -0.41
C GLY A 58 7.66 -4.16 -1.31
N HIS A 59 7.44 -4.01 -2.62
CA HIS A 59 8.39 -3.29 -3.47
C HIS A 59 8.37 -1.80 -3.14
N ALA A 60 9.52 -1.21 -2.81
CA ALA A 60 9.54 0.20 -2.47
C ALA A 60 9.31 1.07 -3.72
N PRO A 61 8.38 2.05 -3.67
CA PRO A 61 8.25 3.02 -4.75
C PRO A 61 9.51 3.87 -4.88
N HIS A 62 9.76 4.35 -6.10
CA HIS A 62 10.78 5.36 -6.35
C HIS A 62 10.50 6.63 -5.51
N PRO A 63 11.51 7.34 -4.96
CA PRO A 63 11.28 8.49 -4.07
C PRO A 63 10.35 9.57 -4.62
N ALA A 64 10.48 9.91 -5.91
CA ALA A 64 9.58 10.88 -6.55
C ALA A 64 8.09 10.46 -6.48
N ARG A 65 7.82 9.17 -6.69
CA ARG A 65 6.46 8.61 -6.59
C ARG A 65 5.99 8.55 -5.13
N ALA A 66 6.88 8.23 -4.19
CA ALA A 66 6.56 8.24 -2.77
C ALA A 66 6.15 9.65 -2.29
N MET A 67 6.88 10.69 -2.71
CA MET A 67 6.52 12.08 -2.41
C MET A 67 5.17 12.46 -3.01
N ALA A 68 4.92 12.10 -4.27
CA ALA A 68 3.63 12.36 -4.91
C ALA A 68 2.46 11.66 -4.21
N LEU A 69 2.66 10.44 -3.68
CA LEU A 69 1.65 9.74 -2.87
C LEU A 69 1.38 10.46 -1.54
N VAL A 70 2.41 10.99 -0.88
CA VAL A 70 2.27 11.79 0.34
C VAL A 70 1.47 13.06 0.06
N GLU A 71 1.78 13.79 -1.01
CA GLU A 71 1.03 14.98 -1.42
C GLU A 71 -0.43 14.64 -1.75
N MET A 72 -0.65 13.58 -2.53
CA MET A 72 -1.98 13.09 -2.89
C MET A 72 -2.81 12.67 -1.66
N SER A 73 -2.15 12.15 -0.62
CA SER A 73 -2.79 11.78 0.64
C SER A 73 -3.17 12.98 1.51
N ARG A 74 -2.66 14.19 1.20
CA ARG A 74 -2.80 15.41 2.01
C ARG A 74 -2.33 15.22 3.45
N GLY A 75 -1.20 14.55 3.63
CA GLY A 75 -0.59 14.28 4.94
C GLY A 75 -1.20 13.12 5.71
N ARG A 76 -2.14 12.36 5.13
CA ARG A 76 -2.67 11.10 5.72
C ARG A 76 -1.73 9.91 5.56
N LEU A 77 -0.68 10.07 4.76
CA LEU A 77 0.36 9.08 4.50
C LEU A 77 1.70 9.80 4.60
N THR A 78 2.67 9.19 5.28
CA THR A 78 4.04 9.71 5.40
C THR A 78 5.01 8.88 4.55
N LEU A 79 6.19 9.45 4.22
CA LEU A 79 7.27 8.69 3.57
C LEU A 79 7.72 7.50 4.43
N GLU A 80 7.76 7.69 5.76
CA GLU A 80 8.09 6.64 6.70
C GLU A 80 7.11 5.48 6.61
N ALA A 81 5.81 5.73 6.63
CA ALA A 81 4.78 4.70 6.49
C ALA A 81 4.87 3.92 5.18
N ILE A 82 5.24 4.58 4.07
CA ILE A 82 5.45 3.93 2.77
C ILE A 82 6.65 2.98 2.81
N TYR A 83 7.80 3.42 3.33
CA TYR A 83 9.00 2.57 3.35
C TYR A 83 8.96 1.53 4.47
N GLU A 84 8.28 1.82 5.57
CA GLU A 84 8.04 0.85 6.63
C GLU A 84 7.17 -0.30 6.14
N HIS A 85 6.13 0.00 5.35
CA HIS A 85 5.35 -1.03 4.66
C HIS A 85 6.23 -2.00 3.86
N SER A 86 7.15 -1.47 3.04
CA SER A 86 8.07 -2.31 2.25
C SER A 86 8.95 -3.20 3.12
N ARG A 87 9.35 -2.74 4.31
CA ARG A 87 10.13 -3.54 5.27
C ARG A 87 9.27 -4.61 5.92
N GLN A 88 8.10 -4.24 6.44
CA GLN A 88 7.19 -5.15 7.15
C GLN A 88 6.74 -6.29 6.23
N VAL A 89 6.28 -5.99 5.00
CA VAL A 89 5.80 -7.02 4.07
C VAL A 89 6.92 -7.98 3.67
N LYS A 90 8.13 -7.48 3.40
CA LYS A 90 9.29 -8.32 3.09
C LYS A 90 9.74 -9.18 4.27
N GLN A 91 9.57 -8.72 5.51
CA GLN A 91 9.89 -9.50 6.70
C GLN A 91 8.86 -10.61 6.92
N SER A 92 7.57 -10.30 6.80
CA SER A 92 6.49 -11.30 6.89
C SER A 92 6.58 -12.39 5.82
N GLU A 93 7.08 -12.08 4.62
CA GLU A 93 7.33 -13.09 3.58
C GLU A 93 8.56 -13.97 3.86
N ARG A 94 9.55 -13.46 4.59
CA ARG A 94 10.75 -14.22 4.98
C ARG A 94 10.53 -15.09 6.21
N ASP A 95 9.51 -14.79 7.02
CA ASP A 95 9.16 -15.53 8.23
C ASP A 95 7.79 -16.21 8.13
N PRO A 96 7.60 -17.20 7.22
CA PRO A 96 6.34 -17.92 7.11
C PRO A 96 6.09 -18.91 8.28
N GLY A 97 6.98 -18.97 9.28
CA GLY A 97 6.82 -19.87 10.43
C GLY A 97 8.02 -19.92 11.38
N GLY A 98 8.06 -19.04 12.38
CA GLY A 98 8.68 -19.36 13.67
C GLY A 98 7.90 -20.49 14.38
N PRO A 99 8.55 -21.39 15.16
CA PRO A 99 7.95 -22.64 15.61
C PRO A 99 6.75 -22.39 16.54
N ARG A 100 5.68 -23.15 16.28
CA ARG A 100 4.51 -23.29 17.15
C ARG A 100 4.84 -24.11 18.40
#